data_AF-A0A441I5M8-F1
#
_entry.id   AF-A0A441I5M8-F1
#
_cell.length_a   1.000
_cell.length_b   1.000
_cell.length_c   1.000
_cell.angle_alpha   90.00
_cell.angle_beta   90.00
_cell.angle_gamma   90.00
#
_symmetry.space_group_name_H-M   'P 1'
#
loop_
_entity.id
_entity.type
_entity.pdbx_description
1 polymer ?
#
loop_
_entity_poly.entity_id
_entity_poly.type
_entity_poly.pdbx_seq_one_letter_code
_entity_poly.pdbx_strand_id
1 'polypeptide(L)'
;MRSEHNIQIVREWLVGWRPEIELLGAEHLDAAREQGRGAVLWIAHFAFNALAAKMVFAKAGFDVFHVSRPEHGFSKSRFGIRFLNPIRTGVELRHAAGRIVIDRANPAASMNEARRLLRQGKFASITAGAWEGELLVRARIGQSAIEFAGGAPRLARIAGAPLLPVFVVRDDSTGKIRVTVENPIDLDRSQDKAELIQSAAQDFADRHLAYLKASPHQWRDWGKLKAHQGTLIETEAGCLSSAF
;
A
#
# COMPACT_ATOMS: atom_id res chain seq x y z
N MET A 1 13.03 14.05 -1.52
CA MET A 1 13.27 12.61 -1.28
C MET A 1 12.38 11.68 -2.14
N ARG A 2 12.00 12.05 -3.38
CA ARG A 2 11.13 11.23 -4.25
C ARG A 2 11.85 10.09 -4.99
N SER A 3 13.18 10.10 -4.97
CA SER A 3 14.01 9.23 -5.83
C SER A 3 14.52 7.96 -5.14
N GLU A 4 14.47 7.86 -3.81
CA GLU A 4 15.01 6.70 -3.06
C GLU A 4 14.41 5.38 -3.53
N HIS A 5 13.10 5.37 -3.78
CA HIS A 5 12.39 4.22 -4.36
C HIS A 5 12.99 3.74 -5.69
N ASN A 6 13.53 4.64 -6.52
CA ASN A 6 14.20 4.26 -7.76
C ASN A 6 15.67 3.86 -7.51
N ILE A 7 16.35 4.55 -6.60
CA ILE A 7 17.76 4.30 -6.26
C ILE A 7 17.93 2.88 -5.71
N GLN A 8 17.03 2.40 -4.84
CA GLN A 8 17.08 1.02 -4.33
C GLN A 8 17.01 -0.03 -5.46
N ILE A 9 16.18 0.20 -6.48
CA ILE A 9 16.04 -0.69 -7.62
C ILE A 9 17.34 -0.70 -8.44
N VAL A 10 17.90 0.47 -8.71
CA VAL A 10 19.15 0.59 -9.47
C VAL A 10 20.32 -0.04 -8.71
N ARG A 11 20.40 0.15 -7.39
CA ARG A 11 21.43 -0.50 -6.54
C ARG A 11 21.31 -2.02 -6.59
N GLU A 12 20.11 -2.56 -6.42
CA GLU A 12 19.86 -4.01 -6.51
C GLU A 12 20.17 -4.57 -7.89
N TRP A 13 19.91 -3.79 -8.94
CA TRP A 13 20.23 -4.18 -10.31
C TRP A 13 21.73 -4.22 -10.59
N LEU A 14 22.48 -3.20 -10.18
CA LEU A 14 23.89 -3.02 -10.54
C LEU A 14 24.86 -3.81 -9.64
N VAL A 15 24.65 -3.77 -8.32
CA VAL A 15 25.65 -4.26 -7.34
C VAL A 15 25.08 -5.21 -6.29
N GLY A 16 23.77 -5.45 -6.31
CA GLY A 16 23.07 -6.17 -5.25
C GLY A 16 22.94 -5.30 -4.00
N TRP A 17 21.72 -4.91 -3.68
CA TRP A 17 21.41 -4.09 -2.52
C TRP A 17 21.15 -5.01 -1.33
N ARG A 18 21.93 -4.83 -0.25
CA ARG A 18 21.85 -5.63 0.98
C ARG A 18 21.55 -4.74 2.18
N PRO A 19 20.36 -4.11 2.24
CA PRO A 19 19.97 -3.33 3.41
C PRO A 19 19.72 -4.25 4.60
N GLU A 20 19.90 -3.72 5.81
CA GLU A 20 19.36 -4.36 7.01
C GLU A 20 17.84 -4.13 7.04
N ILE A 21 17.07 -5.21 6.96
CA ILE A 21 15.60 -5.18 6.98
C ILE A 21 15.10 -6.05 8.13
N GLU A 22 14.17 -5.49 8.90
CA GLU A 22 13.43 -6.18 9.95
C GLU A 22 11.95 -6.29 9.60
N LEU A 23 11.40 -7.48 9.81
CA LEU A 23 9.97 -7.75 9.69
C LEU A 23 9.35 -7.75 11.09
N LEU A 24 8.39 -6.87 11.32
CA LEU A 24 7.56 -6.84 12.53
C LEU A 24 6.14 -7.28 12.17
N GLY A 25 5.47 -8.00 13.08
CA GLY A 25 4.11 -8.51 12.85
C GLY A 25 4.05 -9.75 11.95
N ALA A 26 5.12 -10.56 11.93
CA ALA A 26 5.16 -11.81 11.16
C ALA A 26 4.06 -12.79 11.60
N GLU A 27 3.68 -12.75 12.87
CA GLU A 27 2.60 -13.52 13.47
C GLU A 27 1.24 -13.32 12.75
N HIS A 28 0.99 -12.15 12.15
CA HIS A 28 -0.23 -11.91 11.38
C HIS A 28 -0.21 -12.59 10.02
N LEU A 29 0.98 -12.73 9.42
CA LEU A 29 1.18 -13.49 8.18
C LEU A 29 1.07 -14.99 8.46
N ASP A 30 1.68 -15.45 9.56
CA ASP A 30 1.61 -16.85 9.99
C ASP A 30 0.17 -17.25 10.33
N ALA A 31 -0.57 -16.43 11.08
CA ALA A 31 -1.97 -16.69 11.39
C ALA A 31 -2.84 -16.82 10.12
N ALA A 32 -2.59 -16.01 9.09
CA ALA A 32 -3.29 -16.17 7.80
C ALA A 32 -2.96 -17.52 7.16
N ARG A 33 -1.67 -17.85 7.09
CA ARG A 33 -1.17 -19.11 6.52
C ARG A 33 -1.73 -20.35 7.23
N GLU A 34 -1.76 -20.34 8.56
CA GLU A 34 -2.29 -21.42 9.40
C GLU A 34 -3.79 -21.67 9.16
N GLN A 35 -4.54 -20.62 8.83
CA GLN A 35 -5.95 -20.74 8.44
C GLN A 35 -6.15 -21.31 7.02
N GLY A 36 -5.07 -21.72 6.34
CA GLY A 36 -5.09 -22.21 4.96
C GLY A 36 -5.47 -21.14 3.95
N ARG A 37 -5.37 -19.85 4.32
CA ARG A 37 -5.72 -18.70 3.49
C ARG A 37 -4.53 -17.77 3.34
N GLY A 38 -4.50 -17.03 2.24
CA GLY A 38 -3.62 -15.90 2.08
C GLY A 38 -4.14 -14.66 2.80
N ALA A 39 -3.38 -13.58 2.72
CA ALA A 39 -3.81 -12.25 3.16
C ALA A 39 -3.66 -11.21 2.05
N VAL A 40 -4.48 -10.16 2.12
CA VAL A 40 -4.30 -8.95 1.31
C VAL A 40 -3.40 -7.99 2.10
N LEU A 41 -2.22 -7.72 1.57
CA LEU A 41 -1.25 -6.78 2.15
C LEU A 41 -1.52 -5.39 1.56
N TRP A 42 -2.02 -4.47 2.37
CA TRP A 42 -2.32 -3.11 1.96
C TRP A 42 -1.16 -2.18 2.34
N ILE A 43 -0.34 -1.82 1.37
CA ILE A 43 0.98 -1.22 1.63
C ILE A 43 0.94 0.29 1.45
N ALA A 44 1.29 1.03 2.50
CA ALA A 44 1.42 2.48 2.45
C ALA A 44 2.53 2.95 1.48
N HIS A 45 2.35 4.11 0.86
CA HIS A 45 3.27 4.63 -0.17
C HIS A 45 4.46 5.42 0.42
N PHE A 46 5.32 4.73 1.16
CA PHE A 46 6.61 5.24 1.63
C PHE A 46 7.75 4.88 0.67
N ALA A 47 8.91 5.52 0.84
CA ALA A 47 10.08 5.41 -0.04
C ALA A 47 10.56 3.98 -0.32
N PHE A 48 10.49 3.09 0.68
CA PHE A 48 11.07 1.73 0.61
C PHE A 48 10.04 0.63 0.32
N ASN A 49 8.77 1.00 0.15
CA ASN A 49 7.66 0.05 0.10
C ASN A 49 7.72 -0.95 -1.07
N ALA A 50 8.32 -0.58 -2.19
CA ALA A 50 8.24 -1.37 -3.41
C ALA A 50 9.24 -2.53 -3.48
N LEU A 51 10.42 -2.38 -2.87
CA LEU A 51 11.49 -3.40 -2.91
C LEU A 51 11.72 -4.02 -1.53
N ALA A 52 11.91 -3.22 -0.48
CA ALA A 52 12.25 -3.76 0.84
C ALA A 52 11.14 -4.66 1.41
N ALA A 53 9.86 -4.31 1.21
CA ALA A 53 8.73 -5.18 1.57
C ALA A 53 8.82 -6.54 0.89
N LYS A 54 9.08 -6.56 -0.43
CA LYS A 54 9.19 -7.79 -1.22
C LYS A 54 10.37 -8.65 -0.74
N MET A 55 11.53 -8.02 -0.53
CA MET A 55 12.73 -8.71 -0.04
C MET A 55 12.48 -9.41 1.30
N VAL A 56 11.84 -8.74 2.26
CA VAL A 56 11.62 -9.34 3.58
C VAL A 56 10.58 -10.44 3.55
N PHE A 57 9.50 -10.29 2.76
CA PHE A 57 8.49 -11.33 2.62
C PHE A 57 9.05 -12.58 1.92
N ALA A 58 9.84 -12.40 0.86
CA ALA A 58 10.50 -13.52 0.18
C ALA A 58 11.51 -14.22 1.12
N LYS A 59 12.32 -13.47 1.88
CA LYS A 59 13.26 -14.02 2.86
C LYS A 59 12.54 -14.79 3.97
N ALA A 60 11.35 -14.35 4.37
CA ALA A 60 10.52 -15.03 5.37
C ALA A 60 9.70 -16.20 4.79
N GLY A 61 9.80 -16.48 3.48
CA GLY A 61 9.13 -17.62 2.84
C GLY A 61 7.65 -17.39 2.49
N PHE A 62 7.21 -16.13 2.40
CA PHE A 62 5.84 -15.80 1.98
C PHE A 62 5.76 -15.54 0.48
N ASP A 63 4.90 -16.30 -0.20
CA ASP A 63 4.63 -16.13 -1.63
C ASP A 63 3.71 -14.93 -1.86
N VAL A 64 4.33 -13.76 -2.07
CA VAL A 64 3.62 -12.50 -2.33
C VAL A 64 3.52 -12.21 -3.82
N PHE A 65 2.29 -12.06 -4.32
CA PHE A 65 1.97 -11.59 -5.66
C PHE A 65 1.64 -10.10 -5.62
N HIS A 66 2.29 -9.31 -6.47
CA HIS A 66 2.05 -7.86 -6.51
C HIS A 66 1.01 -7.46 -7.54
N VAL A 67 -0.06 -6.83 -7.09
CA VAL A 67 -1.08 -6.24 -7.97
C VAL A 67 -0.50 -4.97 -8.58
N SER A 68 -0.42 -4.93 -9.91
CA SER A 68 0.29 -3.86 -10.64
C SER A 68 -0.35 -3.57 -11.98
N ARG A 69 0.12 -2.52 -12.66
CA ARG A 69 -0.33 -2.14 -14.01
C ARG A 69 0.64 -2.57 -15.10
N PRO A 70 0.22 -2.62 -16.38
CA PRO A 70 1.13 -2.78 -17.51
C PRO A 70 2.25 -1.73 -17.53
N GLU A 71 1.94 -0.48 -17.16
CA GLU A 71 2.90 0.64 -17.17
C GLU A 71 3.74 0.74 -15.90
N HIS A 72 3.70 -0.27 -15.02
CA HIS A 72 4.47 -0.30 -13.77
C HIS A 72 5.98 -0.29 -14.06
N GLY A 73 6.68 0.72 -13.56
CA GLY A 73 8.11 0.85 -13.76
C GLY A 73 8.61 2.27 -13.49
N PHE A 74 9.60 2.72 -14.26
CA PHE A 74 10.18 4.06 -14.14
C PHE A 74 9.44 5.12 -14.96
N SER A 75 8.81 4.73 -16.06
CA SER A 75 8.18 5.67 -17.00
C SER A 75 6.93 5.10 -17.65
N LYS A 76 5.99 5.99 -17.97
CA LYS A 76 4.75 5.67 -18.70
C LYS A 76 4.89 5.86 -20.23
N SER A 77 6.02 6.35 -20.72
CA SER A 77 6.24 6.52 -22.17
C SER A 77 6.40 5.16 -22.85
N ARG A 78 6.09 5.07 -24.15
CA ARG A 78 6.28 3.83 -24.94
C ARG A 78 7.70 3.30 -24.83
N PHE A 79 8.69 4.19 -24.90
CA PHE A 79 10.09 3.87 -24.68
C PHE A 79 10.34 3.34 -23.26
N GLY A 80 9.82 4.03 -22.24
CA GLY A 80 9.91 3.63 -20.85
C GLY A 80 9.35 2.23 -20.60
N ILE A 81 8.15 1.96 -21.09
CA ILE A 81 7.48 0.67 -20.98
C ILE A 81 8.31 -0.43 -21.65
N ARG A 82 8.90 -0.17 -22.82
CA ARG A 82 9.64 -1.17 -23.59
C ARG A 82 11.05 -1.47 -23.07
N PHE A 83 11.74 -0.47 -22.51
CA PHE A 83 13.17 -0.56 -22.21
C PHE A 83 13.55 -0.29 -20.75
N LEU A 84 12.86 0.62 -20.06
CA LEU A 84 13.22 1.01 -18.69
C LEU A 84 12.44 0.23 -17.62
N ASN A 85 11.14 0.07 -17.81
CA ASN A 85 10.27 -0.62 -16.87
C ASN A 85 10.67 -2.09 -16.62
N PRO A 86 11.12 -2.86 -17.64
CA PRO A 86 11.61 -4.22 -17.44
C PRO A 86 12.73 -4.35 -16.42
N ILE A 87 13.60 -3.33 -16.28
CA ILE A 87 14.68 -3.31 -15.28
C ILE A 87 14.08 -3.34 -13.88
N ARG A 88 13.13 -2.44 -13.61
CA ARG A 88 12.46 -2.36 -12.31
C ARG A 88 11.64 -3.59 -12.03
N THR A 89 10.81 -4.03 -12.98
CA THR A 89 9.95 -5.21 -12.78
C THR A 89 10.77 -6.47 -12.61
N GLY A 90 11.88 -6.62 -13.34
CA GLY A 90 12.79 -7.75 -13.21
C GLY A 90 13.42 -7.83 -11.82
N VAL A 91 13.90 -6.69 -11.30
CA VAL A 91 14.41 -6.61 -9.91
C VAL A 91 13.33 -6.96 -8.89
N GLU A 92 12.14 -6.37 -9.00
CA GLU A 92 11.05 -6.65 -8.07
C GLU A 92 10.59 -8.12 -8.11
N LEU A 93 10.60 -8.75 -9.29
CA LEU A 93 10.21 -10.15 -9.49
C LEU A 93 11.20 -11.16 -8.91
N ARG A 94 12.46 -10.79 -8.65
CA ARG A 94 13.40 -11.64 -7.90
C ARG A 94 12.94 -11.90 -6.47
N HIS A 95 12.12 -10.99 -5.93
CA HIS A 95 11.67 -10.98 -4.54
C HIS A 95 10.13 -11.08 -4.43
N ALA A 96 9.45 -11.46 -5.50
CA ALA A 96 8.01 -11.68 -5.52
C ALA A 96 7.67 -12.98 -6.23
N ALA A 97 6.65 -13.70 -5.74
CA ALA A 97 6.19 -14.94 -6.36
C ALA A 97 5.57 -14.69 -7.76
N GLY A 98 5.11 -13.47 -8.02
CA GLY A 98 4.63 -13.05 -9.33
C GLY A 98 3.92 -11.71 -9.31
N ARG A 99 3.23 -11.41 -10.41
CA ARG A 99 2.44 -10.19 -10.58
C ARG A 99 1.02 -10.53 -11.01
N ILE A 100 0.06 -9.84 -10.41
CA ILE A 100 -1.33 -9.80 -10.88
C ILE A 100 -1.46 -8.49 -11.64
N VAL A 101 -1.48 -8.55 -12.97
CA VAL A 101 -1.57 -7.34 -13.80
C VAL A 101 -3.04 -6.96 -13.97
N ILE A 102 -3.39 -5.75 -13.55
CA ILE A 102 -4.74 -5.21 -13.77
C ILE A 102 -4.89 -4.91 -15.25
N ASP A 103 -5.82 -5.60 -15.89
CA ASP A 103 -6.35 -5.24 -17.19
C ASP A 103 -7.50 -4.25 -17.00
N ARG A 104 -7.38 -3.04 -17.56
CA ARG A 104 -8.45 -2.04 -17.49
C ARG A 104 -9.67 -2.44 -18.32
N ALA A 105 -9.49 -3.22 -19.38
CA ALA A 105 -10.60 -3.74 -20.18
C ALA A 105 -11.33 -4.89 -19.47
N ASN A 106 -10.64 -5.62 -18.58
CA ASN A 106 -11.23 -6.69 -17.79
C ASN A 106 -10.73 -6.71 -16.33
N PRO A 107 -11.15 -5.75 -15.48
CA PRO A 107 -10.74 -5.70 -14.08
C PRO A 107 -11.16 -6.94 -13.29
N ALA A 108 -12.27 -7.58 -13.69
CA ALA A 108 -12.79 -8.78 -13.06
C ALA A 108 -11.82 -9.96 -13.16
N ALA A 109 -11.12 -10.14 -14.28
CA ALA A 109 -10.12 -11.20 -14.43
C ALA A 109 -8.99 -11.08 -13.39
N SER A 110 -8.44 -9.88 -13.21
CA SER A 110 -7.37 -9.64 -12.23
C SER A 110 -7.83 -9.86 -10.78
N MET A 111 -9.07 -9.48 -10.47
CA MET A 111 -9.68 -9.72 -9.15
C MET A 111 -9.92 -11.22 -8.90
N ASN A 112 -10.38 -11.96 -9.91
CA ASN A 112 -10.59 -13.40 -9.82
C ASN A 112 -9.28 -14.15 -9.63
N GLU A 113 -8.22 -13.75 -10.32
CA GLU A 113 -6.89 -14.31 -10.15
C GLU A 113 -6.34 -14.06 -8.75
N ALA A 114 -6.45 -12.81 -8.26
CA ALA A 114 -6.07 -12.48 -6.89
C ALA A 114 -6.83 -13.32 -5.86
N ARG A 115 -8.14 -13.50 -6.04
CA ARG A 115 -8.98 -14.35 -5.18
C ARG A 115 -8.55 -15.81 -5.21
N ARG A 116 -8.20 -16.34 -6.39
CA ARG A 116 -7.71 -17.72 -6.56
C ARG A 116 -6.42 -17.94 -5.77
N LEU A 117 -5.47 -17.01 -5.90
CA LEU A 117 -4.20 -17.06 -5.18
C LEU A 117 -4.39 -16.99 -3.65
N LEU A 118 -5.25 -16.10 -3.17
CA LEU A 118 -5.59 -16.00 -1.74
C LEU A 118 -6.18 -17.31 -1.18
N ARG A 119 -7.00 -18.02 -1.97
CA ARG A 119 -7.55 -19.34 -1.58
C ARG A 119 -6.50 -20.45 -1.56
N GLN A 120 -5.36 -20.26 -2.21
CA GLN A 120 -4.23 -21.20 -2.22
C GLN A 120 -3.19 -20.88 -1.14
N GLY A 121 -3.54 -20.04 -0.15
CA GLY A 121 -2.61 -19.64 0.90
C GLY A 121 -1.58 -18.59 0.47
N LYS A 122 -1.72 -17.97 -0.71
CA LYS A 122 -0.77 -17.00 -1.26
C LYS A 122 -1.17 -15.57 -0.93
N PHE A 123 -0.21 -14.67 -0.85
CA PHE A 123 -0.45 -13.29 -0.43
C PHE A 123 -0.60 -12.36 -1.64
N ALA A 124 -1.50 -11.38 -1.56
CA ALA A 124 -1.68 -10.37 -2.58
C ALA A 124 -1.31 -9.00 -2.02
N SER A 125 -0.32 -8.32 -2.61
CA SER A 125 0.07 -6.96 -2.19
C SER A 125 -0.50 -5.89 -3.11
N ILE A 126 -1.07 -4.85 -2.50
CA ILE A 126 -1.66 -3.69 -3.18
C ILE A 126 -1.11 -2.43 -2.52
N THR A 127 -0.53 -1.51 -3.29
CA THR A 127 -0.12 -0.20 -2.75
C THR A 127 -1.36 0.67 -2.52
N ALA A 128 -1.48 1.21 -1.31
CA ALA A 128 -2.55 2.11 -0.92
C ALA A 128 -2.41 3.47 -1.63
N GLY A 129 -3.42 3.84 -2.41
CA GLY A 129 -3.57 5.18 -2.98
C GLY A 129 -4.73 5.26 -3.97
N ALA A 130 -5.02 6.48 -4.42
CA ALA A 130 -6.16 6.80 -5.29
C ALA A 130 -5.80 6.74 -6.79
N TRP A 131 -5.28 5.61 -7.26
CA TRP A 131 -4.93 5.48 -8.68
C TRP A 131 -5.86 4.56 -9.48
N GLU A 132 -6.29 3.40 -8.94
CA GLU A 132 -7.23 2.47 -9.59
C GLU A 132 -8.33 2.08 -8.59
N GLY A 133 -9.57 2.38 -8.90
CA GLY A 133 -10.74 1.90 -8.17
C GLY A 133 -12.00 2.59 -8.67
N GLU A 134 -13.07 1.82 -8.91
CA GLU A 134 -14.38 2.39 -9.23
C GLU A 134 -14.90 3.27 -8.08
N LEU A 135 -14.48 2.96 -6.85
CA LEU A 135 -14.81 3.71 -5.65
C LEU A 135 -13.53 4.24 -5.01
N LEU A 136 -13.39 5.57 -5.03
CA LEU A 136 -12.43 6.29 -4.22
C LEU A 136 -13.14 6.75 -2.94
N VAL A 137 -12.57 6.40 -1.80
CA VAL A 137 -13.07 6.82 -0.49
C VAL A 137 -12.11 7.80 0.14
N ARG A 138 -12.67 8.73 0.90
CA ARG A 138 -11.92 9.79 1.55
C ARG A 138 -11.77 9.46 3.03
N ALA A 139 -10.55 9.34 3.50
CA ALA A 139 -10.24 9.10 4.90
C ALA A 139 -9.55 10.32 5.52
N ARG A 140 -9.90 10.64 6.76
CA ARG A 140 -9.24 11.71 7.53
C ARG A 140 -7.87 11.22 7.99
N ILE A 141 -6.86 12.08 7.85
CA ILE A 141 -5.53 11.86 8.39
C ILE A 141 -5.01 13.15 9.03
N GLY A 142 -4.89 13.16 10.36
CA GLY A 142 -4.63 14.38 11.11
C GLY A 142 -5.72 15.44 10.86
N GLN A 143 -5.31 16.63 10.41
CA GLN A 143 -6.20 17.73 10.01
C GLN A 143 -6.49 17.76 8.50
N SER A 144 -6.03 16.76 7.76
CA SER A 144 -6.20 16.65 6.32
C SER A 144 -7.00 15.41 5.95
N ALA A 145 -7.17 15.18 4.66
CA ALA A 145 -7.75 13.97 4.13
C ALA A 145 -6.89 13.40 3.00
N ILE A 146 -6.95 12.09 2.86
CA ILE A 146 -6.35 11.33 1.77
C ILE A 146 -7.40 10.45 1.13
N GLU A 147 -7.20 10.11 -0.14
CA GLU A 147 -8.09 9.22 -0.86
C GLU A 147 -7.46 7.87 -1.08
N PHE A 148 -8.26 6.84 -0.90
CA PHE A 148 -7.88 5.46 -1.14
C PHE A 148 -8.83 4.81 -2.11
N ALA A 149 -8.27 3.99 -3.00
CA ALA A 149 -9.08 3.09 -3.79
C ALA A 149 -9.59 1.92 -2.94
N GLY A 150 -10.87 1.57 -3.13
CA GLY A 150 -11.52 0.46 -2.41
C GLY A 150 -11.13 -0.95 -2.87
N GLY A 151 -10.16 -1.10 -3.76
CA GLY A 151 -9.79 -2.39 -4.35
C GLY A 151 -9.28 -3.42 -3.34
N ALA A 152 -8.43 -2.99 -2.40
CA ALA A 152 -7.87 -3.87 -1.36
C ALA A 152 -8.91 -4.38 -0.35
N PRO A 153 -9.70 -3.50 0.32
CA PRO A 153 -10.76 -3.97 1.21
C PRO A 153 -11.82 -4.81 0.50
N ARG A 154 -12.18 -4.45 -0.75
CA ARG A 154 -13.10 -5.26 -1.57
C ARG A 154 -12.55 -6.66 -1.86
N LEU A 155 -11.27 -6.78 -2.25
CA LEU A 155 -10.63 -8.06 -2.52
C LEU A 155 -10.62 -8.94 -1.26
N ALA A 156 -10.20 -8.38 -0.13
CA ALA A 156 -10.15 -9.09 1.15
C ALA A 156 -11.54 -9.62 1.55
N ARG A 157 -12.58 -8.78 1.44
CA ARG A 157 -13.98 -9.13 1.71
C ARG A 157 -14.49 -10.28 0.84
N ILE A 158 -14.26 -10.22 -0.48
CA ILE A 158 -14.75 -11.24 -1.44
C ILE A 158 -13.95 -12.55 -1.33
N ALA A 159 -12.66 -12.47 -1.06
CA ALA A 159 -11.80 -13.63 -0.84
C ALA A 159 -12.03 -14.29 0.53
N GLY A 160 -12.62 -13.56 1.48
CA GLY A 160 -12.71 -14.00 2.86
C GLY A 160 -11.34 -14.08 3.54
N ALA A 161 -10.42 -13.21 3.12
CA ALA A 161 -9.04 -13.13 3.56
C ALA A 161 -8.85 -11.91 4.48
N PRO A 162 -7.91 -11.95 5.44
CA PRO A 162 -7.57 -10.77 6.23
C PRO A 162 -6.98 -9.65 5.37
N LEU A 163 -7.28 -8.41 5.75
CA LEU A 163 -6.67 -7.19 5.20
C LEU A 163 -5.62 -6.68 6.18
N LEU A 164 -4.34 -6.81 5.84
CA LEU A 164 -3.22 -6.46 6.70
C LEU A 164 -2.61 -5.12 6.25
N PRO A 165 -2.62 -4.07 7.09
CA PRO A 165 -1.88 -2.84 6.83
C PRO A 165 -0.37 -3.11 6.86
N VAL A 166 0.37 -2.54 5.91
CA VAL A 166 1.83 -2.66 5.86
C VAL A 166 2.48 -1.29 5.70
N PHE A 167 3.43 -1.00 6.59
CA PHE A 167 4.20 0.23 6.61
C PHE A 167 5.68 -0.08 6.48
N VAL A 168 6.39 0.67 5.64
CA VAL A 168 7.81 0.44 5.38
C VAL A 168 8.57 1.74 5.54
N VAL A 169 9.34 1.82 6.62
CA VAL A 169 10.04 3.04 7.03
C VAL A 169 11.48 2.70 7.38
N ARG A 170 12.42 3.52 6.90
CA ARG A 170 13.81 3.48 7.34
C ARG A 170 13.98 4.29 8.60
N ASP A 171 14.61 3.74 9.61
CA ASP A 171 15.04 4.51 10.77
C ASP A 171 16.25 5.38 10.37
N ASP A 172 16.16 6.70 10.53
CA ASP A 172 17.23 7.59 10.08
C ASP A 172 18.49 7.52 10.96
N SER A 173 18.38 7.07 12.21
CA SER A 173 19.51 6.96 13.12
C SER A 173 20.36 5.72 12.89
N THR A 174 19.72 4.61 12.52
CA THR A 174 20.38 3.31 12.32
C THR A 174 20.52 2.94 10.85
N GLY A 175 19.74 3.56 9.96
CA GLY A 175 19.63 3.16 8.55
C GLY A 175 18.84 1.86 8.33
N LYS A 176 18.39 1.19 9.39
CA LYS A 176 17.62 -0.07 9.35
C LYS A 176 16.24 0.18 8.75
N ILE A 177 15.80 -0.68 7.85
CA ILE A 177 14.45 -0.61 7.27
C ILE A 177 13.53 -1.52 8.07
N ARG A 178 12.45 -0.96 8.62
CA ARG A 178 11.40 -1.73 9.27
C ARG A 178 10.23 -1.91 8.30
N VAL A 179 9.85 -3.15 8.09
CA VAL A 179 8.62 -3.54 7.43
C VAL A 179 7.68 -4.02 8.53
N THR A 180 6.70 -3.18 8.88
CA THR A 180 5.70 -3.50 9.89
C THR A 180 4.44 -3.97 9.22
N VAL A 181 4.03 -5.20 9.51
CA VAL A 181 2.69 -5.72 9.22
C VAL A 181 1.87 -5.52 10.49
N GLU A 182 0.76 -4.81 10.41
CA GLU A 182 -0.10 -4.62 11.58
C GLU A 182 -1.22 -5.65 11.65
N ASN A 183 -1.91 -5.69 12.79
CA ASN A 183 -3.13 -6.44 12.98
C ASN A 183 -4.10 -6.24 11.82
N PRO A 184 -4.90 -7.27 11.45
CA PRO A 184 -5.93 -7.11 10.43
C PRO A 184 -6.84 -5.92 10.69
N ILE A 185 -7.23 -5.21 9.63
CA ILE A 185 -8.36 -4.29 9.66
C ILE A 185 -9.63 -5.14 9.75
N ASP A 186 -10.52 -4.77 10.67
CA ASP A 186 -11.81 -5.42 10.78
C ASP A 186 -12.69 -5.06 9.59
N LEU A 187 -13.19 -6.10 8.92
CA LEU A 187 -14.04 -5.97 7.75
C LEU A 187 -15.43 -6.48 8.12
N ASP A 188 -16.21 -5.61 8.76
CA ASP A 188 -17.57 -5.93 9.18
C ASP A 188 -18.40 -6.33 7.97
N ARG A 189 -18.76 -7.61 7.95
CA ARG A 189 -19.45 -8.23 6.83
C ARG A 189 -20.94 -7.87 6.77
N SER A 190 -21.49 -7.32 7.85
CA SER A 190 -22.87 -6.86 7.91
C SER A 190 -23.08 -5.52 7.20
N GLN A 191 -22.03 -4.69 7.14
CA GLN A 191 -22.03 -3.40 6.45
C GLN A 191 -22.21 -3.56 4.94
N ASP A 192 -22.76 -2.52 4.32
CA ASP A 192 -22.78 -2.45 2.86
C ASP A 192 -21.36 -2.28 2.29
N LYS A 193 -21.24 -2.41 0.96
CA LYS A 193 -19.93 -2.33 0.28
C LYS A 193 -19.24 -0.98 0.51
N ALA A 194 -19.97 0.13 0.49
CA ALA A 194 -19.39 1.47 0.57
C ALA A 194 -18.95 1.76 2.02
N GLU A 195 -19.78 1.42 3.00
CA GLU A 195 -19.51 1.56 4.43
C GLU A 195 -18.28 0.75 4.85
N LEU A 196 -18.17 -0.51 4.42
CA LEU A 196 -17.01 -1.35 4.71
C LEU A 196 -15.72 -0.74 4.16
N ILE A 197 -15.76 -0.24 2.92
CA ILE A 197 -14.59 0.36 2.27
C ILE A 197 -14.21 1.67 2.98
N GLN A 198 -15.20 2.49 3.36
CA GLN A 198 -14.97 3.73 4.10
C GLN A 198 -14.37 3.47 5.48
N SER A 199 -14.91 2.50 6.22
CA SER A 199 -14.43 2.11 7.55
C SER A 199 -13.00 1.57 7.50
N ALA A 200 -12.72 0.67 6.55
CA ALA A 200 -11.37 0.14 6.35
C ALA A 200 -10.36 1.22 5.95
N ALA A 201 -10.77 2.17 5.10
CA ALA A 201 -9.92 3.28 4.70
C ALA A 201 -9.63 4.25 5.87
N GLN A 202 -10.61 4.50 6.74
CA GLN A 202 -10.42 5.32 7.92
C GLN A 202 -9.47 4.63 8.92
N ASP A 203 -9.68 3.34 9.21
CA ASP A 203 -8.78 2.56 10.08
C ASP A 203 -7.33 2.57 9.55
N PHE A 204 -7.16 2.32 8.24
CA PHE A 204 -5.86 2.41 7.60
C PHE A 204 -5.21 3.81 7.73
N ALA A 205 -6.00 4.88 7.57
CA ALA A 205 -5.51 6.26 7.69
C ALA A 205 -5.09 6.61 9.13
N ASP A 206 -5.83 6.14 10.13
CA ASP A 206 -5.54 6.38 11.54
C ASP A 206 -4.22 5.70 11.94
N ARG A 207 -3.99 4.46 11.48
CA ARG A 207 -2.70 3.75 11.66
C ARG A 207 -1.57 4.42 10.90
N HIS A 208 -1.81 4.85 9.66
CA HIS A 208 -0.83 5.53 8.80
C HIS A 208 -0.31 6.82 9.45
N LEU A 209 -1.14 7.53 10.22
CA LEU A 209 -0.76 8.79 10.87
C LEU A 209 0.46 8.64 11.80
N ALA A 210 0.61 7.50 12.49
CA ALA A 210 1.76 7.27 13.37
C ALA A 210 3.08 7.25 12.59
N TYR A 211 3.12 6.51 11.47
CA TYR A 211 4.30 6.45 10.59
C TYR A 211 4.56 7.76 9.88
N LEU A 212 3.50 8.47 9.48
CA LEU A 212 3.62 9.79 8.87
C LEU A 212 4.23 10.81 9.83
N LYS A 213 3.84 10.79 11.11
CA LYS A 213 4.42 11.65 12.15
C LYS A 213 5.90 11.31 12.41
N ALA A 214 6.23 10.03 12.45
CA ALA A 214 7.59 9.57 12.75
C ALA A 214 8.58 9.78 11.59
N SER A 215 8.13 9.71 10.32
CA SER A 215 9.02 9.79 9.15
C SER A 215 8.37 10.49 7.96
N PRO A 216 7.99 11.77 8.10
CA PRO A 216 7.25 12.50 7.07
C PRO A 216 8.01 12.62 5.74
N HIS A 217 9.33 12.80 5.79
CA HIS A 217 10.21 12.94 4.61
C HIS A 217 10.22 11.69 3.72
N GLN A 218 9.88 10.51 4.26
CA GLN A 218 9.82 9.25 3.52
C GLN A 218 8.46 8.99 2.87
N TRP A 219 7.42 9.73 3.25
CA TRP A 219 6.10 9.58 2.64
C TRP A 219 6.09 10.22 1.24
N ARG A 220 5.47 9.53 0.27
CA ARG A 220 5.55 9.94 -1.14
C ARG A 220 4.32 10.69 -1.64
N ASP A 221 3.21 10.59 -0.93
CA ASP A 221 1.90 11.09 -1.37
C ASP A 221 1.55 12.48 -0.82
N TRP A 222 2.55 13.29 -0.45
CA TRP A 222 2.33 14.69 -0.02
C TRP A 222 1.45 15.49 -1.00
N GLY A 223 1.62 15.30 -2.31
CA GLY A 223 0.79 15.96 -3.33
C GLY A 223 -0.64 15.42 -3.47
N LYS A 224 -1.03 14.46 -2.63
CA LYS A 224 -2.37 13.86 -2.58
C LYS A 224 -3.15 14.24 -1.32
N LEU A 225 -2.54 14.99 -0.38
CA LEU A 225 -3.26 15.58 0.73
C LEU A 225 -4.31 16.56 0.21
N LYS A 226 -5.52 16.46 0.75
CA LYS A 226 -6.61 17.40 0.54
C LYS A 226 -7.00 18.04 1.87
N ALA A 227 -7.47 19.28 1.86
CA ALA A 227 -8.04 19.92 3.04
C ALA A 227 -9.23 19.10 3.55
N HIS A 228 -9.21 18.63 4.80
CA HIS A 228 -10.39 17.99 5.38
C HIS A 228 -11.54 18.99 5.32
N GLN A 229 -12.71 18.60 4.79
CA GLN A 229 -13.89 19.46 4.88
C GLN A 229 -14.27 19.50 6.36
N GLY A 230 -13.67 20.42 7.11
CA GLY A 230 -14.25 20.88 8.35
C GLY A 230 -15.58 21.52 7.97
N THR A 231 -16.63 21.16 8.68
CA THR A 231 -17.83 21.98 8.78
C THR A 231 -17.37 23.43 8.89
N LEU A 232 -17.63 24.24 7.87
CA LEU A 232 -17.73 25.68 8.10
C LEU A 232 -18.90 25.79 9.07
N ILE A 233 -18.60 25.89 10.36
CA ILE A 233 -19.54 26.55 11.25
C ILE A 233 -19.49 27.99 10.75
N GLU A 234 -20.45 28.35 9.88
CA GLU A 234 -20.85 29.74 9.76
C GLU A 234 -21.28 30.14 11.17
N THR A 235 -20.35 30.66 11.95
CA THR A 235 -20.72 31.49 13.08
C THR A 235 -21.32 32.74 12.44
N GLU A 236 -22.65 32.83 12.49
CA GLU A 236 -23.35 34.12 12.50
C GLU A 236 -22.83 34.94 13.69
N ALA A 237 -21.66 35.53 13.51
CA ALA A 237 -21.15 36.60 14.35
C ALA A 237 -20.21 37.38 13.46
N GLY A 238 -20.76 38.42 12.86
CA GLY A 238 -20.03 39.34 12.00
C GLY A 238 -18.83 39.94 12.71
N CYS A 239 -17.86 40.32 11.89
CA CYS A 239 -16.89 41.40 12.11
C CYS A 239 -16.25 41.45 13.51
N LEU A 240 -14.96 41.12 13.58
CA LEU A 240 -13.94 42.08 14.00
C LEU A 240 -12.56 41.46 13.76
N SER A 241 -11.67 42.25 13.16
CA SER A 241 -10.26 41.94 13.03
C SER A 241 -9.58 41.85 14.39
N SER A 242 -8.53 41.04 14.49
CA SER A 242 -7.31 41.51 15.14
C SER A 242 -6.09 40.72 14.64
N ALA A 243 -5.05 41.48 14.35
CA ALA A 243 -3.70 41.00 14.18
C ALA A 243 -3.23 40.33 15.47
N PHE A 244 -2.58 39.17 15.36
CA PHE A 244 -1.18 38.89 15.70
C PHE A 244 -0.86 37.44 15.34
#